data_AF-A0AB34HAX3-F1
#
_entry.id   AF-A0AB34HAX3-F1
#
_cell.length_a   1.000
_cell.length_b   1.000
_cell.length_c   1.000
_cell.angle_alpha   90.00
_cell.angle_beta   90.00
_cell.angle_gamma   90.00
#
_symmetry.space_group_name_H-M   'P 1'
#
loop_
_entity.id
_entity.type
_entity.pdbx_description
1 polymer ?
#
loop_
_entity_poly.entity_id
_entity_poly.type
_entity_poly.pdbx_seq_one_letter_code
_entity_poly.pdbx_strand_id
1 'polypeptide(L)'
;MRLWNDHFVEYGRTVCMFRTEKIRKLVAMGIPESLRGKLWLLFSDAVTDLASHPGYYGNLVEESMGKCCLVTEEIERDLHRSLPEHPAFQNETGIAALRRVLTAYAHRNPRIGYCQSMNILTSLLLLYAEEEEAFWLLVAVCERMLPDYFNHRVIGAQVDQSVFEELIKEQLPELAEHMHDLSALASISLSWFLTLFLSIMPLESAVNVVDCFFYDGIKAIFQLGLAVLEANAEDLCSSKDDSQALMVLSRFLDHIKSEDSPGPRPGSHHAFFSDGQEPCPVTDIADLIRDSYEKFGDQSVAQIEHMRCKHRMRVLQGHEDTTKQNVLRVVIPEVSVLPEDLEELYDLFKREHMMNCYWEQPGPVALRHDPSRPYTEQYRIDGRQFARLFQLVSPWTCGAHTEILAERTFRLLDENMDHLIEFKAFVSCLGDTVDYQKQLKQMIKDLAKEKDKTEKELPKMSQREFIQFCKTLYSMFHEDPEENDLYQAIATVTTLLLQIGEVGQRGSSSGSCSQEGGEEPQASAPSPEQDSVFADTHNGKSPRESQVFPEEAAQGDWTVSLEHILASLLTEQSLVNFFEKPLDIKPKLENAKINQYSLKTCEMSRQSQPELKLSSP
;
A
#
# COMPACT_ATOMS: atom_id res chain seq x y z
N MET A 1 3.77 -8.95 -48.51
CA MET A 1 2.95 -10.19 -48.63
C MET A 1 3.68 -11.41 -49.21
N ARG A 2 4.35 -11.33 -50.37
CA ARG A 2 5.01 -12.52 -51.00
C ARG A 2 6.02 -13.22 -50.07
N LEU A 3 6.93 -12.46 -49.47
CA LEU A 3 7.95 -13.00 -48.55
C LEU A 3 7.35 -13.73 -47.34
N TRP A 4 6.22 -13.25 -46.83
CA TRP A 4 5.48 -13.87 -45.73
C TRP A 4 4.86 -15.22 -46.15
N ASN A 5 4.27 -15.28 -47.35
CA ASN A 5 3.75 -16.55 -47.88
C ASN A 5 4.85 -17.58 -48.09
N ASP A 6 5.99 -17.16 -48.65
CA ASP A 6 7.16 -18.04 -48.84
C ASP A 6 7.66 -18.57 -47.48
N HIS A 7 7.69 -17.71 -46.45
CA HIS A 7 8.03 -18.12 -45.09
C HIS A 7 7.04 -19.15 -44.51
N PHE A 8 5.74 -18.92 -44.65
CA PHE A 8 4.71 -19.83 -44.12
C PHE A 8 4.70 -21.19 -44.80
N VAL A 9 5.03 -21.26 -46.09
CA VAL A 9 5.17 -22.52 -46.82
C VAL A 9 6.35 -23.34 -46.27
N GLU A 10 7.44 -22.66 -45.94
CA GLU A 10 8.69 -23.30 -45.51
C GLU A 10 8.68 -23.67 -44.01
N TYR A 11 8.13 -22.80 -43.15
CA TYR A 11 8.27 -22.90 -41.69
C TYR A 11 6.93 -23.05 -40.94
N GLY A 12 5.81 -23.14 -41.65
CA GLY A 12 4.47 -23.26 -41.07
C GLY A 12 3.83 -21.91 -40.73
N ARG A 13 2.54 -21.94 -40.35
CA ARG A 13 1.71 -20.75 -40.08
C ARG A 13 0.98 -20.78 -38.72
N THR A 14 1.05 -21.89 -38.00
CA THR A 14 0.28 -22.14 -36.78
C THR A 14 1.18 -22.09 -35.54
N VAL A 15 0.67 -22.51 -34.38
CA VAL A 15 1.41 -22.64 -33.11
C VAL A 15 2.74 -23.43 -33.22
N CYS A 16 2.89 -24.26 -34.24
CA CYS A 16 4.12 -25.02 -34.51
C CYS A 16 5.11 -24.28 -35.45
N MET A 17 4.90 -23.00 -35.75
CA MET A 17 5.77 -22.24 -36.66
C MET A 17 7.19 -22.11 -36.10
N PHE A 18 8.19 -22.43 -36.91
CA PHE A 18 9.59 -22.34 -36.49
C PHE A 18 10.04 -20.87 -36.35
N ARG A 19 10.57 -20.51 -35.19
CA ARG A 19 11.22 -19.21 -34.98
C ARG A 19 12.62 -19.22 -35.63
N THR A 20 12.80 -18.39 -36.64
CA THR A 20 14.04 -18.27 -37.42
C THR A 20 14.49 -16.82 -37.53
N GLU A 21 15.74 -16.59 -37.91
CA GLU A 21 16.24 -15.24 -38.22
C GLU A 21 15.41 -14.55 -39.32
N LYS A 22 14.91 -15.33 -40.28
CA LYS A 22 14.13 -14.84 -41.42
C LYS A 22 12.83 -14.20 -40.96
N ILE A 23 12.10 -14.81 -40.03
CA ILE A 23 10.85 -14.21 -39.51
C ILE A 23 11.13 -12.99 -38.65
N ARG A 24 12.22 -12.96 -37.86
CA ARG A 24 12.60 -11.75 -37.13
C ARG A 24 12.82 -10.56 -38.06
N LYS A 25 13.54 -10.77 -39.16
CA LYS A 25 13.73 -9.74 -40.20
C LYS A 25 12.42 -9.33 -40.88
N LEU A 26 11.52 -10.28 -41.14
CA LEU A 26 10.20 -9.97 -41.70
C LEU A 26 9.35 -9.13 -40.75
N VAL A 27 9.40 -9.40 -39.45
CA VAL A 27 8.72 -8.60 -38.42
C VAL A 27 9.33 -7.21 -38.35
N ALA A 28 10.66 -7.07 -38.38
CA ALA A 28 11.35 -5.78 -38.37
C ALA A 28 11.03 -4.89 -39.59
N MET A 29 10.74 -5.50 -40.75
CA MET A 29 10.24 -4.80 -41.94
C MET A 29 8.75 -4.45 -41.89
N GLY A 30 8.03 -4.89 -40.85
CA GLY A 30 6.59 -4.69 -40.68
C GLY A 30 5.73 -5.88 -41.09
N ILE A 31 4.72 -6.17 -40.27
CA ILE A 31 3.73 -7.20 -40.57
C ILE A 31 2.63 -6.61 -41.45
N PRO A 32 2.23 -7.26 -42.55
CA PRO A 32 1.10 -6.83 -43.35
C PRO A 32 -0.18 -6.75 -42.51
N GLU A 33 -0.96 -5.69 -42.69
CA GLU A 33 -2.16 -5.40 -41.90
C GLU A 33 -3.11 -6.61 -41.75
N SER A 34 -3.40 -7.31 -42.85
CA SER A 34 -4.27 -8.51 -42.85
C SER A 34 -3.74 -9.72 -42.06
N LEU A 35 -2.48 -9.69 -41.62
CA LEU A 35 -1.83 -10.74 -40.84
C LEU A 35 -1.61 -10.36 -39.37
N ARG A 36 -1.71 -9.09 -39.00
CA ARG A 36 -1.33 -8.59 -37.67
C ARG A 36 -2.07 -9.28 -36.53
N GLY A 37 -3.40 -9.18 -36.46
CA GLY A 37 -4.16 -9.80 -35.35
C GLY A 37 -3.85 -11.29 -35.18
N LYS A 38 -3.76 -12.04 -36.28
CA LYS A 38 -3.45 -13.47 -36.26
C LYS A 38 -2.03 -13.77 -35.77
N LEU A 39 -1.04 -12.97 -36.19
CA LEU A 39 0.35 -13.16 -35.77
C LEU A 39 0.58 -12.67 -34.34
N TRP A 40 -0.07 -11.60 -33.92
CA TRP A 40 -0.03 -11.15 -32.52
C TRP A 40 -0.61 -12.21 -31.58
N LEU A 41 -1.75 -12.82 -31.94
CA LEU A 41 -2.34 -13.93 -31.17
C LEU A 41 -1.40 -15.12 -31.08
N LEU A 42 -0.68 -15.41 -32.17
CA LEU A 42 0.28 -16.51 -32.24
C LEU A 42 1.54 -16.22 -31.42
N PHE A 43 2.13 -15.04 -31.55
CA PHE A 43 3.39 -14.70 -30.87
C PHE A 43 3.20 -14.52 -29.36
N SER A 44 2.05 -13.99 -28.95
CA SER A 44 1.64 -13.88 -27.55
C SER A 44 1.02 -15.15 -27.00
N ASP A 45 0.86 -16.23 -27.76
CA ASP A 45 0.14 -17.45 -27.37
C ASP A 45 -1.31 -17.23 -26.87
N ALA A 46 -1.88 -16.03 -27.07
CA ALA A 46 -3.27 -15.71 -26.73
C ALA A 46 -4.28 -16.57 -27.52
N VAL A 47 -3.85 -17.13 -28.65
CA VAL A 47 -4.65 -18.12 -29.42
C VAL A 47 -5.00 -19.36 -28.58
N THR A 48 -4.11 -19.79 -27.69
CA THR A 48 -4.32 -20.94 -26.81
C THR A 48 -5.32 -20.61 -25.70
N ASP A 49 -5.20 -19.40 -25.12
CA ASP A 49 -6.12 -18.90 -24.10
C ASP A 49 -7.55 -18.78 -24.66
N LEU A 50 -7.69 -18.18 -25.85
CA LEU A 50 -8.96 -18.09 -26.58
C LEU A 50 -9.58 -19.47 -26.84
N ALA A 51 -8.80 -20.41 -27.39
CA ALA A 51 -9.31 -21.74 -27.73
C ALA A 51 -9.73 -22.56 -26.49
N SER A 52 -9.10 -22.30 -25.34
CA SER A 52 -9.37 -23.03 -24.10
C SER A 52 -10.59 -22.52 -23.33
N HIS A 53 -11.11 -21.34 -23.67
CA HIS A 53 -12.16 -20.66 -22.91
C HIS A 53 -13.35 -20.21 -23.79
N PRO A 54 -14.03 -21.14 -24.48
CA PRO A 54 -15.15 -20.80 -25.36
C PRO A 54 -16.30 -20.14 -24.60
N GLY A 55 -16.75 -18.97 -25.07
CA GLY A 55 -17.86 -18.20 -24.47
C GLY A 55 -17.48 -17.42 -23.22
N TYR A 56 -16.23 -17.47 -22.77
CA TYR A 56 -15.77 -16.82 -21.55
C TYR A 56 -15.87 -15.29 -21.61
N TYR A 57 -15.41 -14.68 -22.71
CA TYR A 57 -15.50 -13.24 -22.91
C TYR A 57 -16.95 -12.75 -22.91
N GLY A 58 -17.84 -13.45 -23.64
CA GLY A 58 -19.26 -13.12 -23.67
C GLY A 58 -19.89 -13.10 -22.29
N ASN A 59 -19.65 -14.14 -21.48
CA ASN A 59 -20.14 -14.21 -20.10
C ASN A 59 -19.58 -13.07 -19.23
N LEU A 60 -18.27 -12.75 -19.36
CA LEU A 60 -17.66 -11.65 -18.62
C LEU A 60 -18.25 -10.29 -18.99
N VAL A 61 -18.55 -10.04 -20.26
CA VAL A 61 -19.23 -8.82 -20.70
C VAL A 61 -20.60 -8.73 -20.04
N GLU A 62 -21.39 -9.80 -20.07
CA GLU A 62 -22.72 -9.82 -19.44
C GLU A 62 -22.63 -9.56 -17.92
N GLU A 63 -21.66 -10.15 -17.23
CA GLU A 63 -21.47 -9.98 -15.79
C GLU A 63 -20.94 -8.60 -15.40
N SER A 64 -20.13 -7.97 -16.26
CA SER A 64 -19.45 -6.71 -15.95
C SER A 64 -20.24 -5.47 -16.38
N MET A 65 -21.11 -5.58 -17.38
CA MET A 65 -21.88 -4.47 -17.92
C MET A 65 -22.92 -3.95 -16.90
N GLY A 66 -22.99 -2.63 -16.76
CA GLY A 66 -23.94 -1.95 -15.86
C GLY A 66 -23.50 -1.88 -14.39
N LYS A 67 -22.33 -2.40 -14.03
CA LYS A 67 -21.71 -2.15 -12.73
C LYS A 67 -21.10 -0.74 -12.72
N CYS A 68 -21.43 0.06 -11.70
CA CYS A 68 -20.78 1.35 -11.47
C CYS A 68 -19.77 1.22 -10.34
N CYS A 69 -18.50 1.39 -10.65
CA CYS A 69 -17.41 1.52 -9.69
C CYS A 69 -16.38 2.54 -10.19
N LEU A 70 -15.41 2.91 -9.34
CA LEU A 70 -14.34 3.85 -9.69
C LEU A 70 -13.63 3.45 -11.00
N VAL A 71 -13.35 2.16 -11.17
CA VAL A 71 -12.69 1.62 -12.36
C VAL A 71 -13.50 1.87 -13.63
N THR A 72 -14.82 1.64 -13.60
CA THR A 72 -15.67 1.91 -14.78
C THR A 72 -15.78 3.40 -15.09
N GLU A 73 -15.76 4.27 -14.08
CA GLU A 73 -15.76 5.73 -14.29
C GLU A 73 -14.44 6.22 -14.90
N GLU A 74 -13.31 5.65 -14.48
CA GLU A 74 -12.00 5.91 -15.09
C GLU A 74 -11.95 5.47 -16.55
N ILE A 75 -12.50 4.28 -16.85
CA ILE A 75 -12.62 3.79 -18.23
C ILE A 75 -13.44 4.78 -19.06
N GLU A 76 -14.66 5.17 -18.63
CA GLU A 76 -15.54 6.08 -19.37
C GLU A 76 -14.87 7.42 -19.71
N ARG A 77 -14.12 7.99 -18.77
CA ARG A 77 -13.36 9.23 -18.96
C ARG A 77 -12.31 9.09 -20.06
N ASP A 78 -11.73 7.89 -20.20
CA ASP A 78 -10.59 7.63 -21.05
C ASP A 78 -11.00 7.17 -22.47
N LEU A 79 -12.21 6.65 -22.66
CA LEU A 79 -12.68 6.14 -23.96
C LEU A 79 -12.54 7.17 -25.08
N HIS A 80 -12.98 8.41 -24.86
CA HIS A 80 -13.04 9.44 -25.90
C HIS A 80 -11.68 10.09 -26.22
N ARG A 81 -10.67 9.87 -25.39
CA ARG A 81 -9.28 10.33 -25.63
C ARG A 81 -8.39 9.24 -26.25
N SER A 82 -8.95 8.08 -26.59
CA SER A 82 -8.19 6.93 -27.11
C SER A 82 -8.19 6.91 -28.63
N LEU A 83 -7.06 7.26 -29.26
CA LEU A 83 -6.92 7.44 -30.72
C LEU A 83 -8.06 8.29 -31.33
N PRO A 84 -8.29 9.52 -30.84
CA PRO A 84 -9.47 10.34 -31.18
C PRO A 84 -9.55 10.69 -32.67
N GLU A 85 -8.41 10.72 -33.36
CA GLU A 85 -8.33 11.03 -34.79
C GLU A 85 -8.69 9.83 -35.69
N HIS A 86 -8.71 8.60 -35.16
CA HIS A 86 -8.94 7.40 -35.95
C HIS A 86 -10.44 7.16 -36.22
N PRO A 87 -10.88 6.95 -37.48
CA PRO A 87 -12.31 6.80 -37.81
C PRO A 87 -13.05 5.71 -37.04
N ALA A 88 -12.34 4.65 -36.64
CA ALA A 88 -12.92 3.54 -35.86
C ALA A 88 -13.44 3.98 -34.48
N PHE A 89 -12.84 5.01 -33.86
CA PHE A 89 -13.19 5.49 -32.52
C PHE A 89 -13.98 6.80 -32.53
N GLN A 90 -14.37 7.29 -33.71
CA GLN A 90 -15.29 8.43 -33.87
C GLN A 90 -16.76 8.01 -33.93
N ASN A 91 -17.05 6.71 -33.80
CA ASN A 91 -18.39 6.16 -33.80
C ASN A 91 -18.68 5.40 -32.49
N GLU A 92 -19.96 5.27 -32.14
CA GLU A 92 -20.39 4.58 -30.92
C GLU A 92 -20.02 3.09 -30.93
N THR A 93 -19.90 2.46 -32.09
CA THR A 93 -19.58 1.03 -32.20
C THR A 93 -18.18 0.72 -31.69
N GLY A 94 -17.16 1.45 -32.15
CA GLY A 94 -15.78 1.26 -31.70
C GLY A 94 -15.58 1.65 -30.24
N ILE A 95 -16.20 2.75 -29.80
CA ILE A 95 -16.19 3.17 -28.39
C ILE A 95 -16.89 2.12 -27.50
N ALA A 96 -17.99 1.53 -27.96
CA ALA A 96 -18.68 0.46 -27.24
C ALA A 96 -17.85 -0.83 -27.18
N ALA A 97 -17.14 -1.20 -28.23
CA ALA A 97 -16.22 -2.34 -28.22
C ALA A 97 -15.06 -2.12 -27.23
N LEU A 98 -14.43 -0.93 -27.28
CA LEU A 98 -13.37 -0.54 -26.34
C LEU A 98 -13.84 -0.61 -24.88
N ARG A 99 -15.03 -0.07 -24.59
CA ARG A 99 -15.67 -0.14 -23.27
C ARG A 99 -15.86 -1.59 -22.81
N ARG A 100 -16.41 -2.46 -23.66
CA ARG A 100 -16.66 -3.87 -23.30
C ARG A 100 -15.37 -4.60 -22.98
N VAL A 101 -14.34 -4.46 -23.82
CA VAL A 101 -13.05 -5.14 -23.61
C VAL A 101 -12.37 -4.68 -22.32
N LEU A 102 -12.27 -3.36 -22.09
CA LEU A 102 -11.63 -2.82 -20.89
C LEU A 102 -12.39 -3.20 -19.60
N THR A 103 -13.71 -3.09 -19.61
CA THR A 103 -14.55 -3.43 -18.45
C THR A 103 -14.55 -4.92 -18.17
N ALA A 104 -14.58 -5.77 -19.21
CA ALA A 104 -14.45 -7.22 -19.05
C ALA A 104 -13.09 -7.61 -18.48
N TYR A 105 -12.00 -6.97 -18.94
CA TYR A 105 -10.66 -7.22 -18.40
C TYR A 105 -10.55 -6.80 -16.92
N ALA A 106 -10.99 -5.59 -16.59
CA ALA A 106 -10.99 -5.09 -15.22
C ALA A 106 -11.80 -6.00 -14.28
N HIS A 107 -12.90 -6.58 -14.78
CA HIS A 107 -13.68 -7.54 -14.01
C HIS A 107 -12.98 -8.88 -13.83
N ARG A 108 -12.30 -9.37 -14.88
CA ARG A 108 -11.53 -10.62 -14.85
C ARG A 108 -10.42 -10.58 -13.81
N ASN A 109 -9.67 -9.47 -13.76
CA ASN A 109 -8.53 -9.34 -12.87
C ASN A 109 -8.61 -8.06 -12.03
N PRO A 110 -9.37 -8.07 -10.92
CA PRO A 110 -9.52 -6.89 -10.06
C PRO A 110 -8.23 -6.42 -9.38
N ARG A 111 -7.18 -7.27 -9.34
CA ARG A 111 -5.88 -6.90 -8.77
C ARG A 111 -5.11 -5.92 -9.66
N ILE A 112 -5.26 -6.07 -10.98
CA ILE A 112 -4.73 -5.12 -11.97
C ILE A 112 -5.76 -4.02 -12.20
N GLY A 113 -7.03 -4.41 -12.38
CA GLY A 113 -8.13 -3.49 -12.63
C GLY A 113 -7.97 -2.80 -13.97
N TYR A 114 -7.95 -1.46 -13.93
CA TYR A 114 -7.70 -0.61 -15.08
C TYR A 114 -6.54 0.34 -14.77
N CYS A 115 -5.61 0.46 -15.72
CA CYS A 115 -4.52 1.41 -15.67
C CYS A 115 -4.60 2.33 -16.88
N GLN A 116 -4.40 3.63 -16.62
CA GLN A 116 -4.29 4.64 -17.66
C GLN A 116 -3.11 4.30 -18.59
N SER A 117 -3.41 3.96 -19.84
CA SER A 117 -2.54 3.48 -20.94
C SER A 117 -3.16 2.26 -21.63
N MET A 118 -3.90 1.43 -20.87
CA MET A 118 -4.56 0.23 -21.40
C MET A 118 -5.57 0.55 -22.50
N ASN A 119 -6.23 1.71 -22.42
CA ASN A 119 -7.15 2.19 -23.42
C ASN A 119 -6.47 2.42 -24.78
N ILE A 120 -5.27 3.00 -24.80
CA ILE A 120 -4.51 3.24 -26.04
C ILE A 120 -4.10 1.90 -26.68
N LEU A 121 -3.58 0.98 -25.86
CA LEU A 121 -3.21 -0.36 -26.34
C LEU A 121 -4.43 -1.11 -26.85
N THR A 122 -5.53 -1.14 -26.09
CA THR A 122 -6.76 -1.86 -26.47
C THR A 122 -7.38 -1.27 -27.74
N SER A 123 -7.35 0.05 -27.89
CA SER A 123 -7.76 0.72 -29.13
C SER A 123 -6.95 0.22 -30.33
N LEU A 124 -5.63 0.09 -30.21
CA LEU A 124 -4.80 -0.49 -31.28
C LEU A 124 -5.18 -1.95 -31.57
N LEU A 125 -5.35 -2.78 -30.54
CA LEU A 125 -5.67 -4.20 -30.71
C LEU A 125 -7.00 -4.39 -31.46
N LEU A 126 -8.00 -3.56 -31.16
CA LEU A 126 -9.30 -3.55 -31.84
C LEU A 126 -9.25 -3.10 -33.31
N LEU A 127 -8.15 -2.48 -33.76
CA LEU A 127 -7.99 -2.15 -35.19
C LEU A 127 -7.60 -3.37 -36.03
N TYR A 128 -6.91 -4.35 -35.44
CA TYR A 128 -6.29 -5.46 -36.17
C TYR A 128 -6.81 -6.84 -35.79
N ALA A 129 -7.62 -6.94 -34.74
CA ALA A 129 -8.19 -8.19 -34.23
C ALA A 129 -9.70 -8.04 -33.98
N GLU A 130 -10.42 -9.16 -33.97
CA GLU A 130 -11.82 -9.18 -33.54
C GLU A 130 -11.93 -8.83 -32.04
N GLU A 131 -13.12 -8.45 -31.58
CA GLU A 131 -13.30 -7.93 -30.21
C GLU A 131 -12.84 -8.92 -29.12
N GLU A 132 -13.22 -10.19 -29.24
CA GLU A 132 -12.81 -11.24 -28.29
C GLU A 132 -11.31 -11.54 -28.41
N GLU A 133 -10.76 -11.52 -29.63
CA GLU A 133 -9.32 -11.69 -29.85
C GLU A 133 -8.51 -10.56 -29.20
N ALA A 134 -8.99 -9.31 -29.32
CA ALA A 134 -8.39 -8.13 -28.70
C ALA A 134 -8.40 -8.23 -27.17
N PHE A 135 -9.47 -8.79 -26.59
CA PHE A 135 -9.52 -9.10 -25.15
C PHE A 135 -8.43 -10.08 -24.73
N TRP A 136 -8.23 -11.18 -25.46
CA TRP A 136 -7.19 -12.16 -25.12
C TRP A 136 -5.77 -11.64 -25.37
N LEU A 137 -5.58 -10.80 -26.39
CA LEU A 137 -4.33 -10.07 -26.58
C LEU A 137 -4.04 -9.15 -25.39
N LEU A 138 -5.05 -8.40 -24.90
CA LEU A 138 -4.90 -7.56 -23.71
C LEU A 138 -4.54 -8.40 -22.48
N VAL A 139 -5.19 -9.55 -22.28
CA VAL A 139 -4.86 -10.49 -21.19
C VAL A 139 -3.40 -10.95 -21.29
N ALA A 140 -2.95 -11.36 -22.47
CA ALA A 140 -1.56 -11.79 -22.66
C ALA A 140 -0.56 -10.66 -22.40
N VAL A 141 -0.85 -9.43 -22.85
CA VAL A 141 0.02 -8.29 -22.62
C VAL A 141 0.12 -7.96 -21.13
N CYS A 142 -1.02 -7.78 -20.44
CA CYS A 142 -1.04 -7.32 -19.06
C CYS A 142 -0.61 -8.38 -18.04
N GLU A 143 -0.88 -9.67 -18.29
CA GLU A 143 -0.62 -10.73 -17.30
C GLU A 143 0.68 -11.50 -17.55
N ARG A 144 1.20 -11.48 -18.79
CA ARG A 144 2.29 -12.37 -19.20
C ARG A 144 3.46 -11.65 -19.86
N MET A 145 3.21 -10.70 -20.76
CA MET A 145 4.30 -9.99 -21.45
C MET A 145 4.85 -8.79 -20.66
N LEU A 146 3.98 -8.07 -19.94
CA LEU A 146 4.30 -6.88 -19.15
C LEU A 146 3.82 -7.02 -17.69
N PRO A 147 4.38 -7.96 -16.91
CA PRO A 147 3.97 -8.14 -15.52
C PRO A 147 4.21 -6.86 -14.70
N ASP A 148 3.25 -6.52 -13.84
CA ASP A 148 3.25 -5.34 -12.96
C ASP A 148 3.28 -3.95 -13.66
N TYR A 149 3.15 -3.88 -14.99
CA TYR A 149 3.10 -2.59 -15.70
C TYR A 149 1.82 -1.83 -15.44
N PHE A 150 0.69 -2.54 -15.45
CA PHE A 150 -0.65 -1.95 -15.44
C PHE A 150 -1.32 -2.03 -14.06
N ASN A 151 -0.56 -2.20 -12.98
CA ASN A 151 -1.11 -2.06 -11.63
C ASN A 151 -1.16 -0.57 -11.22
N HIS A 152 -1.87 -0.23 -10.15
CA HIS A 152 -2.04 1.17 -9.69
C HIS A 152 -0.71 1.92 -9.43
N ARG A 153 0.37 1.20 -9.12
CA ARG A 153 1.69 1.78 -8.82
C ARG A 153 2.66 1.71 -10.00
N VAL A 154 2.24 1.14 -11.13
CA VAL A 154 3.02 0.91 -12.36
C VAL A 154 4.44 0.38 -12.10
N ILE A 155 4.57 -0.53 -11.11
CA ILE A 155 5.87 -0.98 -10.59
C ILE A 155 6.76 -1.55 -11.70
N GLY A 156 6.20 -2.40 -12.57
CA GLY A 156 6.96 -3.01 -13.66
C GLY A 156 7.56 -1.98 -14.62
N ALA A 157 6.77 -0.96 -14.98
CA ALA A 157 7.22 0.10 -15.89
C ALA A 157 8.30 0.98 -15.25
N GLN A 158 8.20 1.29 -13.95
CA GLN A 158 9.24 2.04 -13.22
C GLN A 158 10.53 1.24 -13.03
N VAL A 159 10.42 -0.08 -12.84
CA VAL A 159 11.59 -0.97 -12.84
C VAL A 159 12.29 -0.90 -14.19
N ASP A 160 11.54 -1.02 -15.28
CA ASP A 160 12.13 -0.97 -16.62
C ASP A 160 12.65 0.40 -17.02
N GLN A 161 12.05 1.49 -16.53
CA GLN A 161 12.63 2.83 -16.59
C GLN A 161 14.02 2.87 -15.92
N SER A 162 14.17 2.25 -14.74
CA SER A 162 15.46 2.19 -14.03
C SER A 162 16.47 1.28 -14.73
N VAL A 163 16.02 0.17 -15.33
CA VAL A 163 16.84 -0.69 -16.19
C VAL A 163 17.31 0.09 -17.41
N PHE A 164 16.43 0.86 -18.05
CA PHE A 164 16.76 1.68 -19.21
C PHE A 164 17.81 2.74 -18.87
N GLU A 165 17.69 3.41 -17.72
CA GLU A 165 18.71 4.35 -17.24
C GLU A 165 20.09 3.68 -17.09
N GLU A 166 20.14 2.46 -16.58
CA GLU A 166 21.41 1.71 -16.48
C GLU A 166 21.93 1.29 -17.87
N LEU A 167 21.05 0.89 -18.79
CA LEU A 167 21.42 0.58 -20.17
C LEU A 167 21.95 1.82 -20.92
N ILE A 168 21.40 3.01 -20.67
CA ILE A 168 21.93 4.27 -21.23
C ILE A 168 23.37 4.49 -20.77
N LYS A 169 23.66 4.27 -19.47
CA LYS A 169 25.02 4.41 -18.93
C LYS A 169 25.99 3.39 -19.53
N GLU A 170 25.53 2.17 -19.81
CA GLU A 170 26.36 1.11 -20.38
C GLU A 170 26.60 1.26 -21.89
N GLN A 171 25.55 1.64 -22.64
CA GLN A 171 25.57 1.60 -24.11
C GLN A 171 25.80 2.98 -24.75
N LEU A 172 25.44 4.05 -24.06
CA LEU A 172 25.57 5.44 -24.53
C LEU A 172 26.34 6.29 -23.50
N PRO A 173 27.59 5.91 -23.15
CA PRO A 173 28.34 6.56 -22.07
C PRO A 173 28.60 8.05 -22.32
N GLU A 174 28.83 8.44 -23.57
CA GLU A 174 29.05 9.85 -23.95
C GLU A 174 27.83 10.73 -23.62
N LEU A 175 26.62 10.21 -23.87
CA LEU A 175 25.37 10.88 -23.52
C LEU A 175 25.18 10.94 -22.00
N ALA A 176 25.48 9.84 -21.29
CA ALA A 176 25.36 9.75 -19.84
C ALA A 176 26.35 10.66 -19.09
N GLU A 177 27.54 10.91 -19.64
CA GLU A 177 28.52 11.83 -19.05
C GLU A 177 28.12 13.30 -19.24
N HIS A 178 27.52 13.65 -20.38
CA HIS A 178 27.10 15.03 -20.67
C HIS A 178 25.79 15.40 -19.97
N MET A 179 24.87 14.44 -19.82
CA MET A 179 23.63 14.66 -19.08
C MET A 179 23.85 14.43 -17.58
N HIS A 180 24.12 15.51 -16.85
CA HIS A 180 24.30 15.48 -15.38
C HIS A 180 23.13 14.85 -14.62
N ASP A 181 21.92 14.86 -15.19
CA ASP A 181 20.75 14.20 -14.64
C ASP A 181 20.00 13.40 -15.72
N LEU A 182 20.05 12.08 -15.63
CA LEU A 182 19.30 11.17 -16.49
C LEU A 182 17.84 11.01 -16.06
N SER A 183 17.44 11.58 -14.91
CA SER A 183 16.06 11.48 -14.40
C SER A 183 15.03 12.08 -15.36
N ALA A 184 15.43 13.10 -16.14
CA ALA A 184 14.62 13.67 -17.20
C ALA A 184 14.32 12.63 -18.29
N LEU A 185 15.35 11.99 -18.84
CA LEU A 185 15.20 10.92 -19.83
C LEU A 185 14.43 9.72 -19.27
N ALA A 186 14.67 9.39 -18.00
CA ALA A 186 13.93 8.36 -17.30
C ALA A 186 12.43 8.71 -17.30
N SER A 187 12.04 9.90 -16.85
CA SER A 187 10.64 10.35 -16.80
C SER A 187 9.94 10.25 -18.17
N ILE A 188 10.62 10.65 -19.24
CA ILE A 188 10.12 10.57 -20.61
C ILE A 188 9.92 9.12 -21.03
N SER A 189 10.93 8.27 -20.79
CA SER A 189 10.91 6.86 -21.18
C SER A 189 9.80 6.05 -20.52
N LEU A 190 9.30 6.47 -19.35
CA LEU A 190 8.16 5.81 -18.70
C LEU A 190 6.92 5.78 -19.62
N SER A 191 6.67 6.86 -20.36
CA SER A 191 5.57 6.92 -21.33
C SER A 191 5.77 5.97 -22.51
N TRP A 192 7.02 5.76 -22.93
CA TRP A 192 7.40 4.86 -24.01
C TRP A 192 7.11 3.41 -23.63
N PHE A 193 7.46 3.03 -22.40
CA PHE A 193 7.20 1.69 -21.85
C PHE A 193 5.71 1.43 -21.61
N LEU A 194 4.99 2.39 -21.01
CA LEU A 194 3.56 2.23 -20.70
C LEU A 194 2.69 2.08 -21.95
N THR A 195 3.02 2.79 -23.03
CA THR A 195 2.20 2.81 -24.26
C THR A 195 2.84 2.07 -25.42
N LEU A 196 4.00 1.44 -25.24
CA LEU A 196 4.77 0.81 -26.33
C LEU A 196 4.99 1.77 -27.51
N PHE A 197 5.37 3.02 -27.20
CA PHE A 197 5.51 4.15 -28.13
C PHE A 197 4.22 4.65 -28.81
N LEU A 198 3.05 4.07 -28.56
CA LEU A 198 1.80 4.43 -29.26
C LEU A 198 1.35 5.88 -29.08
N SER A 199 1.69 6.51 -27.95
CA SER A 199 1.24 7.89 -27.67
C SER A 199 2.20 8.97 -28.15
N ILE A 200 3.37 8.62 -28.65
CA ILE A 200 4.47 9.56 -28.92
C ILE A 200 4.99 9.52 -30.37
N MET A 201 4.45 8.63 -31.20
CA MET A 201 4.84 8.53 -32.60
C MET A 201 3.60 8.27 -33.48
N PRO A 202 3.67 8.56 -34.80
CA PRO A 202 2.55 8.30 -35.70
C PRO A 202 2.10 6.83 -35.66
N LEU A 203 0.78 6.60 -35.68
CA LEU A 203 0.18 5.27 -35.53
C LEU A 203 0.78 4.24 -36.49
N GLU A 204 0.95 4.61 -37.76
CA GLU A 204 1.50 3.71 -38.80
C GLU A 204 2.91 3.23 -38.47
N SER A 205 3.73 4.08 -37.83
CA SER A 205 5.08 3.73 -37.36
C SER A 205 5.00 2.92 -36.06
N ALA A 206 4.13 3.33 -35.13
CA ALA A 206 3.98 2.67 -33.83
C ALA A 206 3.54 1.20 -33.97
N VAL A 207 2.72 0.87 -34.97
CA VAL A 207 2.26 -0.51 -35.20
C VAL A 207 3.44 -1.44 -35.51
N ASN A 208 4.47 -0.97 -36.23
CA ASN A 208 5.67 -1.77 -36.50
C ASN A 208 6.50 -2.03 -35.24
N VAL A 209 6.49 -1.08 -34.29
CA VAL A 209 7.09 -1.28 -32.96
C VAL A 209 6.33 -2.35 -32.17
N VAL A 210 5.00 -2.32 -32.23
CA VAL A 210 4.14 -3.32 -31.58
C VAL A 210 4.29 -4.70 -32.22
N ASP A 211 4.47 -4.79 -33.54
CA ASP A 211 4.82 -6.04 -34.24
C ASP A 211 6.09 -6.67 -33.63
N CYS A 212 7.13 -5.85 -33.42
CA CYS A 212 8.39 -6.28 -32.81
C CYS A 212 8.21 -6.68 -31.35
N PHE A 213 7.42 -5.93 -30.57
CA PHE A 213 7.10 -6.26 -29.18
C PHE A 213 6.39 -7.61 -29.05
N PHE A 214 5.39 -7.91 -29.89
CA PHE A 214 4.71 -9.20 -29.83
C PHE A 214 5.65 -10.36 -30.14
N TYR A 215 6.64 -10.16 -31.02
CA TYR A 215 7.58 -11.20 -31.44
C TYR A 215 8.75 -11.40 -30.47
N ASP A 216 9.49 -10.34 -30.13
CA ASP A 216 10.72 -10.37 -29.33
C ASP A 216 10.51 -9.93 -27.85
N GLY A 217 9.30 -9.52 -27.50
CA GLY A 217 8.94 -9.03 -26.17
C GLY A 217 9.44 -7.61 -25.90
N ILE A 218 9.43 -7.25 -24.62
CA ILE A 218 9.85 -5.92 -24.15
C ILE A 218 11.29 -5.53 -24.50
N LYS A 219 12.16 -6.51 -24.77
CA LYS A 219 13.53 -6.26 -25.26
C LYS A 219 13.55 -5.35 -26.49
N ALA A 220 12.60 -5.53 -27.42
CA ALA A 220 12.51 -4.68 -28.60
C ALA A 220 12.27 -3.20 -28.26
N ILE A 221 11.53 -2.93 -27.19
CA ILE A 221 11.22 -1.56 -26.71
C ILE A 221 12.49 -0.91 -26.13
N PHE A 222 13.29 -1.65 -25.36
CA PHE A 222 14.58 -1.18 -24.86
C PHE A 222 15.54 -0.83 -26.01
N GLN A 223 15.68 -1.74 -26.98
CA GLN A 223 16.57 -1.57 -28.12
C GLN A 223 16.17 -0.35 -28.96
N LEU A 224 14.88 -0.20 -29.25
CA LEU A 224 14.37 0.95 -29.96
C LEU A 224 14.59 2.25 -29.18
N GLY A 225 14.33 2.25 -27.88
CA GLY A 225 14.58 3.42 -27.02
C GLY A 225 16.05 3.86 -27.06
N LEU A 226 17.00 2.92 -27.01
CA LEU A 226 18.43 3.24 -27.14
C LEU A 226 18.77 3.80 -28.52
N ALA A 227 18.21 3.24 -29.59
CA ALA A 227 18.41 3.75 -30.94
C ALA A 227 17.86 5.18 -31.13
N VAL A 228 16.70 5.48 -30.53
CA VAL A 228 16.13 6.84 -30.52
C VAL A 228 17.07 7.81 -29.80
N LEU A 229 17.61 7.43 -28.64
CA LEU A 229 18.53 8.30 -27.89
C LEU A 229 19.86 8.49 -28.62
N GLU A 230 20.42 7.42 -29.20
CA GLU A 230 21.66 7.47 -29.97
C GLU A 230 21.51 8.38 -31.21
N ALA A 231 20.41 8.25 -31.95
CA ALA A 231 20.14 9.07 -33.13
C ALA A 231 20.02 10.57 -32.82
N ASN A 232 19.71 10.92 -31.57
CA ASN A 232 19.57 12.30 -31.10
C ASN A 232 20.69 12.71 -30.13
N ALA A 233 21.75 11.92 -29.99
CA ALA A 233 22.75 12.12 -28.94
C ALA A 233 23.43 13.50 -29.02
N GLU A 234 23.78 13.96 -30.22
CA GLU A 234 24.41 15.28 -30.41
C GLU A 234 23.49 16.43 -29.98
N ASP A 235 22.23 16.41 -30.43
CA ASP A 235 21.22 17.42 -30.09
C ASP A 235 20.89 17.38 -28.59
N LEU A 236 20.80 16.19 -27.99
CA LEU A 236 20.58 16.00 -26.56
C LEU A 236 21.75 16.52 -25.72
N CYS A 237 23.00 16.27 -26.11
CA CYS A 237 24.17 16.80 -25.43
C CYS A 237 24.26 18.33 -25.52
N SER A 238 23.68 18.93 -26.56
CA SER A 238 23.60 20.39 -26.72
C SER A 238 22.45 21.05 -25.95
N SER A 239 21.52 20.25 -25.42
CA SER A 239 20.32 20.73 -24.73
C SER A 239 20.67 21.35 -23.37
N LYS A 240 20.04 22.49 -23.06
CA LYS A 240 20.34 23.27 -21.83
C LYS A 240 19.49 22.86 -20.63
N ASP A 241 18.33 22.27 -20.90
CA ASP A 241 17.34 21.89 -19.90
C ASP A 241 16.49 20.71 -20.40
N ASP A 242 15.74 20.11 -19.48
CA ASP A 242 14.89 18.94 -19.73
C ASP A 242 13.80 19.21 -20.77
N SER A 243 13.32 20.46 -20.87
CA SER A 243 12.27 20.84 -21.82
C SER A 243 12.78 20.86 -23.26
N GLN A 244 14.05 21.26 -23.46
CA GLN A 244 14.70 21.18 -24.78
C GLN A 244 14.95 19.74 -25.20
N ALA A 245 15.44 18.90 -24.29
CA ALA A 245 15.63 17.46 -24.56
C ALA A 245 14.30 16.79 -24.95
N LEU A 246 13.22 17.11 -24.24
CA LEU A 246 11.85 16.70 -24.57
C LEU A 246 11.43 17.13 -25.97
N MET A 247 11.67 18.40 -26.35
CA MET A 247 11.32 18.92 -27.67
C MET A 247 12.12 18.23 -28.78
N VAL A 248 13.42 17.96 -28.57
CA VAL A 248 14.26 17.22 -29.52
C VAL A 248 13.68 15.84 -29.77
N LEU A 249 13.39 15.07 -28.71
CA LEU A 249 12.84 13.73 -28.81
C LEU A 249 11.45 13.71 -29.42
N SER A 250 10.54 14.59 -28.97
CA SER A 250 9.19 14.69 -29.53
C SER A 250 9.24 15.02 -31.01
N ARG A 251 10.06 16.00 -31.40
CA ARG A 251 10.24 16.38 -32.81
C ARG A 251 10.77 15.20 -33.62
N PHE A 252 11.77 14.47 -33.13
CA PHE A 252 12.29 13.32 -33.85
C PHE A 252 11.23 12.25 -34.06
N LEU A 253 10.52 11.86 -32.98
CA LEU A 253 9.50 10.81 -33.00
C LEU A 253 8.29 11.16 -33.88
N ASP A 254 7.88 12.44 -33.94
CA ASP A 254 6.82 12.93 -34.82
C ASP A 254 7.18 12.83 -36.32
N HIS A 255 8.48 12.83 -36.65
CA HIS A 255 8.97 12.77 -38.03
C HIS A 255 9.33 11.35 -38.49
N ILE A 256 9.14 10.33 -37.64
CA ILE A 256 9.32 8.94 -38.03
C ILE A 256 8.13 8.47 -38.86
N LYS A 257 8.39 8.00 -40.08
CA LYS A 257 7.34 7.53 -41.00
C LYS A 257 7.58 6.08 -41.41
N SER A 258 6.54 5.45 -41.92
CA SER A 258 6.62 4.15 -42.62
C SER A 258 6.60 4.41 -44.12
N GLU A 259 7.42 3.70 -44.90
CA GLU A 259 7.43 3.78 -46.38
C GLU A 259 6.05 3.62 -47.03
N ASP A 260 5.12 2.89 -46.39
CA ASP A 260 3.77 2.64 -46.89
C ASP A 260 2.76 3.79 -46.60
N SER A 261 3.21 4.88 -45.97
CA SER A 261 2.36 6.00 -45.58
C SER A 261 1.90 6.81 -46.79
N PRO A 262 0.58 6.97 -47.05
CA PRO A 262 0.11 7.90 -48.06
C PRO A 262 0.56 9.31 -47.66
N GLY A 263 1.23 10.03 -48.57
CA GLY A 263 1.85 11.34 -48.32
C GLY A 263 0.96 12.33 -47.53
N PRO A 264 1.58 13.36 -46.92
CA PRO A 264 1.04 14.02 -45.74
C PRO A 264 -0.40 14.54 -45.93
N ARG A 265 -1.31 14.13 -45.05
CA ARG A 265 -2.57 14.84 -44.83
C ARG A 265 -2.28 16.08 -43.97
N PRO A 266 -2.58 17.30 -44.43
CA PRO A 266 -2.40 18.49 -43.62
C PRO A 266 -3.50 18.54 -42.55
N GLY A 267 -3.11 18.40 -41.29
CA GLY A 267 -3.98 18.71 -40.14
C GLY A 267 -3.87 17.72 -38.99
N SER A 268 -2.82 17.85 -38.17
CA SER A 268 -2.98 17.68 -36.73
C SER A 268 -2.27 18.82 -36.01
N HIS A 269 -2.97 19.40 -35.05
CA HIS A 269 -2.68 20.69 -34.44
C HIS A 269 -1.64 20.56 -33.31
N HIS A 270 -0.36 20.70 -33.63
CA HIS A 270 0.68 21.06 -32.64
C HIS A 270 1.72 22.05 -33.21
N ALA A 271 1.28 22.97 -34.09
CA ALA A 271 2.12 24.05 -34.59
C ALA A 271 2.29 25.16 -33.53
N PHE A 272 3.15 24.92 -32.54
CA PHE A 272 3.82 25.93 -31.73
C PHE A 272 5.32 25.91 -32.01
N PHE A 273 5.73 25.99 -33.29
CA PHE A 273 7.12 26.25 -33.64
C PHE A 273 7.19 27.36 -34.68
N SER A 274 7.99 28.38 -34.37
CA SER A 274 8.22 29.55 -35.20
C SER A 274 8.79 29.15 -36.55
N ASP A 275 8.27 29.82 -37.58
CA ASP A 275 8.69 29.80 -38.97
C ASP A 275 10.21 30.09 -39.06
N GLY A 276 11.03 29.06 -39.34
CA GLY A 276 12.48 29.26 -39.53
C GLY A 276 13.44 28.08 -39.34
N GLN A 277 12.99 26.86 -39.00
CA GLN A 277 13.92 25.73 -38.80
C GLN A 277 13.99 24.80 -40.03
N GLU A 278 15.19 24.39 -40.40
CA GLU A 278 15.45 23.45 -41.51
C GLU A 278 14.61 22.17 -41.38
N PRO A 279 14.12 21.60 -42.51
CA PRO A 279 13.32 20.39 -42.48
C PRO A 279 14.11 19.23 -41.87
N CYS A 280 13.57 18.65 -40.79
CA CYS A 280 14.15 17.49 -40.13
C CYS A 280 14.18 16.30 -41.11
N PRO A 281 15.29 15.56 -41.25
CA PRO A 281 15.34 14.38 -42.10
C PRO A 281 14.30 13.35 -41.62
N VAL A 282 13.42 12.93 -42.53
CA VAL A 282 12.43 11.89 -42.25
C VAL A 282 13.17 10.56 -42.08
N THR A 283 13.01 9.93 -40.93
CA THR A 283 13.59 8.61 -40.64
C THR A 283 12.53 7.55 -40.89
N ASP A 284 12.87 6.50 -41.62
CA ASP A 284 11.98 5.35 -41.80
C ASP A 284 11.99 4.46 -40.55
N ILE A 285 10.82 4.00 -40.11
CA ILE A 285 10.69 3.16 -38.92
C ILE A 285 11.36 1.80 -39.07
N ALA A 286 11.34 1.18 -40.25
CA ALA A 286 11.97 -0.12 -40.47
C ALA A 286 13.50 0.01 -40.44
N ASP A 287 14.03 1.16 -40.90
CA ASP A 287 15.44 1.50 -40.75
C ASP A 287 15.82 1.66 -39.27
N LEU A 288 15.05 2.43 -38.49
CA LEU A 288 15.31 2.62 -37.07
C LEU A 288 15.21 1.31 -36.27
N ILE A 289 14.23 0.45 -36.57
CA ILE A 289 14.10 -0.87 -35.93
C ILE A 289 15.30 -1.75 -36.28
N ARG A 290 15.71 -1.80 -37.55
CA ARG A 290 16.87 -2.59 -37.98
C ARG A 290 18.13 -2.11 -37.28
N ASP A 291 18.38 -0.80 -37.26
CA ASP A 291 19.54 -0.20 -36.60
C ASP A 291 19.54 -0.54 -35.10
N SER A 292 18.35 -0.53 -34.45
CA SER A 292 18.22 -0.93 -33.05
C SER A 292 18.65 -2.38 -32.79
N TYR A 293 18.31 -3.30 -33.70
CA TYR A 293 18.67 -4.71 -33.58
C TYR A 293 20.13 -4.98 -33.92
N GLU A 294 20.71 -4.22 -34.86
CA GLU A 294 22.12 -4.36 -35.23
C GLU A 294 23.04 -3.81 -34.14
N LYS A 295 22.70 -2.67 -33.54
CA LYS A 295 23.54 -2.01 -32.54
C LYS A 295 23.34 -2.53 -31.12
N PHE A 296 22.10 -2.86 -30.74
CA PHE A 296 21.75 -3.26 -29.37
C PHE A 296 21.29 -4.73 -29.29
N GLY A 297 21.59 -5.54 -30.30
CA GLY A 297 21.21 -6.95 -30.40
C GLY A 297 21.80 -7.88 -29.33
N ASP A 298 22.94 -7.50 -28.76
CA ASP A 298 23.67 -8.30 -27.76
C ASP A 298 22.98 -8.36 -26.39
N GLN A 299 21.95 -7.53 -26.18
CA GLN A 299 21.16 -7.53 -24.95
C GLN A 299 20.31 -8.80 -24.85
N SER A 300 20.71 -9.70 -23.95
CA SER A 300 19.95 -10.90 -23.65
C SER A 300 18.77 -10.61 -22.73
N VAL A 301 17.68 -11.37 -22.89
CA VAL A 301 16.54 -11.32 -21.97
C VAL A 301 16.97 -11.61 -20.53
N ALA A 302 17.96 -12.49 -20.34
CA ALA A 302 18.50 -12.82 -19.02
C ALA A 302 19.21 -11.64 -18.34
N GLN A 303 19.91 -10.80 -19.10
CA GLN A 303 20.50 -9.57 -18.55
C GLN A 303 19.42 -8.58 -18.12
N ILE A 304 18.39 -8.35 -18.94
CA ILE A 304 17.27 -7.48 -18.60
C ILE A 304 16.58 -7.97 -17.31
N GLU A 305 16.30 -9.28 -17.19
CA GLU A 305 15.72 -9.85 -15.97
C GLU A 305 16.61 -9.71 -14.73
N HIS A 306 17.92 -9.91 -14.87
CA HIS A 306 18.86 -9.68 -13.77
C HIS A 306 18.82 -8.23 -13.27
N MET A 307 18.76 -7.28 -14.20
CA MET A 307 18.68 -5.85 -13.92
C MET A 307 17.32 -5.49 -13.29
N ARG A 308 16.22 -6.07 -13.78
CA ARG A 308 14.89 -5.95 -13.16
C ARG A 308 14.92 -6.39 -11.71
N CYS A 309 15.51 -7.55 -11.39
CA CYS A 309 15.64 -8.00 -10.00
C CYS A 309 16.41 -6.99 -9.13
N LYS A 310 17.52 -6.45 -9.65
CA LYS A 310 18.35 -5.45 -8.96
C LYS A 310 17.61 -4.14 -8.71
N HIS A 311 16.84 -3.65 -9.68
CA HIS A 311 16.13 -2.37 -9.59
C HIS A 311 14.80 -2.47 -8.84
N ARG A 312 14.12 -3.63 -8.89
CA ARG A 312 12.81 -3.83 -8.24
C ARG A 312 12.82 -3.50 -6.76
N MET A 313 13.87 -3.88 -6.03
CA MET A 313 13.99 -3.55 -4.60
C MET A 313 14.03 -2.04 -4.36
N ARG A 314 14.74 -1.28 -5.20
CA ARG A 314 14.85 0.18 -5.09
C ARG A 314 13.53 0.87 -5.39
N VAL A 315 12.84 0.45 -6.46
CA VAL A 315 11.52 0.99 -6.81
C VAL A 315 10.51 0.73 -5.69
N LEU A 316 10.43 -0.50 -5.18
CA LEU A 316 9.54 -0.83 -4.07
C LEU A 316 9.86 -0.02 -2.82
N GLN A 317 11.14 0.14 -2.47
CA GLN A 317 11.54 0.97 -1.34
C GLN A 317 11.12 2.44 -1.53
N GLY A 318 11.29 3.01 -2.73
CA GLY A 318 10.85 4.39 -3.01
C GLY A 318 9.34 4.61 -2.85
N HIS A 319 8.53 3.62 -3.24
CA HIS A 319 7.08 3.64 -2.97
C HIS A 319 6.78 3.57 -1.47
N GLU A 320 7.48 2.72 -0.74
CA GLU A 320 7.33 2.60 0.71
C GLU A 320 7.72 3.88 1.45
N ASP A 321 8.82 4.51 1.04
CA ASP A 321 9.26 5.79 1.60
C ASP A 321 8.24 6.90 1.31
N THR A 322 7.68 6.92 0.10
CA THR A 322 6.61 7.87 -0.27
C THR A 322 5.34 7.67 0.55
N THR A 323 4.91 6.41 0.74
CA THR A 323 3.79 6.07 1.63
C THR A 323 4.07 6.55 3.05
N LYS A 324 5.25 6.24 3.60
CA LYS A 324 5.67 6.69 4.95
C LYS A 324 5.54 8.20 5.07
N GLN A 325 6.13 8.94 4.14
CA GLN A 325 6.10 10.41 4.15
C GLN A 325 4.67 10.98 4.04
N ASN A 326 3.78 10.33 3.28
CA ASN A 326 2.38 10.73 3.19
C ASN A 326 1.62 10.49 4.51
N VAL A 327 1.84 9.36 5.19
CA VAL A 327 1.26 9.10 6.52
C VAL A 327 1.75 10.13 7.52
N LEU A 328 3.06 10.35 7.59
CA LEU A 328 3.67 11.28 8.54
C LEU A 328 3.18 12.71 8.33
N ARG A 329 2.99 13.14 7.07
CA ARG A 329 2.42 14.47 6.75
C ARG A 329 1.04 14.69 7.40
N VAL A 330 0.23 13.64 7.51
CA VAL A 330 -1.11 13.70 8.14
C VAL A 330 -1.02 13.60 9.66
N VAL A 331 -0.07 12.83 10.20
CA VAL A 331 0.05 12.57 11.65
C VAL A 331 0.79 13.68 12.39
N ILE A 332 1.85 14.26 11.81
CA ILE A 332 2.70 15.30 12.44
C ILE A 332 1.90 16.47 13.04
N PRO A 333 0.88 17.05 12.37
CA PRO A 333 0.11 18.16 12.94
C PRO A 333 -0.75 17.80 14.15
N GLU A 334 -1.04 16.51 14.34
CA GLU A 334 -1.99 16.02 15.34
C GLU A 334 -1.32 15.52 16.63
N VAL A 335 0.00 15.35 16.64
CA VAL A 335 0.72 14.70 17.75
C VAL A 335 1.90 15.56 18.23
N SER A 336 2.24 15.44 19.51
CA SER A 336 3.32 16.25 20.12
C SER A 336 4.72 15.62 20.00
N VAL A 337 4.85 14.51 19.28
CA VAL A 337 6.12 13.76 19.10
C VAL A 337 6.99 14.41 18.02
N LEU A 338 8.31 14.42 18.20
CA LEU A 338 9.24 14.97 17.20
C LEU A 338 9.15 14.19 15.88
N PRO A 339 9.26 14.85 14.71
CA PRO A 339 9.17 14.17 13.41
C PRO A 339 10.19 13.03 13.21
N GLU A 340 11.42 13.20 13.73
CA GLU A 340 12.47 12.18 13.67
C GLU A 340 12.05 10.89 14.39
N ASP A 341 11.47 11.04 15.59
CA ASP A 341 11.03 9.91 16.41
C ASP A 341 9.77 9.24 15.82
N LEU A 342 8.91 10.01 15.14
CA LEU A 342 7.75 9.48 14.41
C LEU A 342 8.13 8.60 13.22
N GLU A 343 9.19 8.95 12.49
CA GLU A 343 9.71 8.10 11.42
C GLU A 343 10.13 6.72 11.96
N GLU A 344 10.85 6.69 13.08
CA GLU A 344 11.30 5.46 13.70
C GLU A 344 10.14 4.62 14.27
N LEU A 345 9.15 5.28 14.88
CA LEU A 345 7.93 4.63 15.34
C LEU A 345 7.15 4.00 14.19
N TYR A 346 7.07 4.68 13.04
CA TYR A 346 6.41 4.14 11.85
C TYR A 346 7.12 2.89 11.35
N ASP A 347 8.45 2.91 11.29
CA ASP A 347 9.24 1.76 10.86
C ASP A 347 9.11 0.57 11.83
N LEU A 348 8.99 0.83 13.13
CA LEU A 348 8.69 -0.18 14.15
C LEU A 348 7.27 -0.75 13.98
N PHE A 349 6.28 0.11 13.81
CA PHE A 349 4.87 -0.25 13.61
C PHE A 349 4.67 -1.11 12.36
N LYS A 350 5.23 -0.67 11.22
CA LYS A 350 5.21 -1.40 9.96
C LYS A 350 5.85 -2.78 10.09
N ARG A 351 6.94 -2.88 10.85
CA ARG A 351 7.61 -4.17 11.07
C ARG A 351 6.74 -5.15 11.84
N GLU A 352 6.11 -4.71 12.93
CA GLU A 352 5.19 -5.57 13.69
C GLU A 352 4.02 -6.04 12.83
N HIS A 353 3.46 -5.16 11.99
CA HIS A 353 2.49 -5.56 10.97
C HIS A 353 3.02 -6.70 10.09
N MET A 354 4.22 -6.54 9.51
CA MET A 354 4.82 -7.54 8.64
C MET A 354 5.14 -8.87 9.33
N MET A 355 5.53 -8.86 10.61
CA MET A 355 5.89 -10.10 11.32
C MET A 355 4.72 -11.07 11.42
N ASN A 356 3.50 -10.59 11.65
CA ASN A 356 2.32 -11.45 11.70
C ASN A 356 1.90 -11.93 10.29
N CYS A 357 1.95 -11.04 9.29
CA CYS A 357 1.57 -11.39 7.92
C CYS A 357 2.40 -12.51 7.30
N TYR A 358 3.66 -12.68 7.74
CA TYR A 358 4.60 -13.62 7.10
C TYR A 358 5.13 -14.72 8.04
N TRP A 359 5.18 -14.51 9.36
CA TRP A 359 5.93 -15.39 10.27
C TRP A 359 5.10 -16.07 11.37
N GLU A 360 4.01 -15.48 11.86
CA GLU A 360 3.36 -16.01 13.07
C GLU A 360 2.12 -16.88 12.85
N GLN A 361 1.42 -16.78 11.72
CA GLN A 361 0.26 -17.65 11.43
C GLN A 361 0.14 -17.95 9.92
N PRO A 362 0.13 -19.22 9.48
CA PRO A 362 -0.30 -19.58 8.14
C PRO A 362 -1.84 -19.49 8.08
N GLY A 363 -2.39 -18.27 8.12
CA GLY A 363 -3.79 -18.02 7.81
C GLY A 363 -4.08 -18.12 6.30
N PRO A 364 -5.35 -18.11 5.88
CA PRO A 364 -5.68 -18.02 4.46
C PRO A 364 -4.96 -16.82 3.84
N VAL A 365 -4.47 -16.98 2.62
CA VAL A 365 -3.68 -16.01 1.82
C VAL A 365 -4.29 -14.59 1.73
N ALA A 366 -5.54 -14.41 2.19
CA ALA A 366 -6.38 -13.22 2.05
C ALA A 366 -6.15 -12.08 3.05
N LEU A 367 -5.35 -12.24 4.12
CA LEU A 367 -4.99 -11.16 5.07
C LEU A 367 -3.56 -10.62 4.84
N ARG A 368 -3.03 -10.74 3.62
CA ARG A 368 -1.74 -10.18 3.24
C ARG A 368 -1.90 -8.69 2.92
N HIS A 369 -0.86 -7.91 3.24
CA HIS A 369 -0.76 -6.47 2.97
C HIS A 369 -1.38 -6.11 1.61
N ASP A 370 -2.33 -5.18 1.63
CA ASP A 370 -3.09 -4.72 0.46
C ASP A 370 -2.62 -3.32 0.05
N PRO A 371 -1.78 -3.20 -1.00
CA PRO A 371 -1.21 -1.93 -1.42
C PRO A 371 -2.23 -0.98 -2.05
N SER A 372 -3.46 -1.44 -2.33
CA SER A 372 -4.53 -0.65 -2.96
C SER A 372 -5.29 0.25 -1.97
N ARG A 373 -5.08 0.05 -0.66
CA ARG A 373 -5.70 0.86 0.39
C ARG A 373 -5.10 2.28 0.45
N PRO A 374 -5.86 3.25 1.01
CA PRO A 374 -5.32 4.56 1.36
C PRO A 374 -4.03 4.42 2.18
N TYR A 375 -3.07 5.32 1.99
CA TYR A 375 -1.75 5.22 2.62
C TYR A 375 -1.80 5.16 4.16
N THR A 376 -2.83 5.73 4.78
CA THR A 376 -3.10 5.64 6.23
C THR A 376 -3.55 4.27 6.70
N GLU A 377 -4.21 3.50 5.83
CA GLU A 377 -4.83 2.21 6.13
C GLU A 377 -4.00 1.01 5.64
N GLN A 378 -2.89 1.26 4.94
CA GLN A 378 -2.01 0.22 4.37
C GLN A 378 -1.39 -0.69 5.43
N TYR A 379 -1.16 -0.15 6.63
CA TYR A 379 -0.60 -0.87 7.76
C TYR A 379 -1.54 -0.75 8.95
N ARG A 380 -2.07 -1.89 9.40
CA ARG A 380 -2.95 -1.99 10.56
C ARG A 380 -2.49 -3.12 11.47
N ILE A 381 -2.59 -2.94 12.77
CA ILE A 381 -2.14 -3.93 13.75
C ILE A 381 -3.31 -4.40 14.62
N ASP A 382 -3.27 -5.66 15.03
CA ASP A 382 -4.21 -6.24 15.98
C ASP A 382 -3.80 -5.96 17.44
N GLY A 383 -4.65 -6.34 18.39
CA GLY A 383 -4.40 -6.13 19.82
C GLY A 383 -3.13 -6.80 20.35
N ARG A 384 -2.71 -7.93 19.77
CA ARG A 384 -1.50 -8.65 20.19
C ARG A 384 -0.24 -7.93 19.72
N GLN A 385 -0.25 -7.47 18.46
CA GLN A 385 0.82 -6.63 17.90
C GLN A 385 0.91 -5.30 18.64
N PHE A 386 -0.23 -4.68 18.96
CA PHE A 386 -0.29 -3.47 19.76
C PHE A 386 0.33 -3.69 21.14
N ALA A 387 0.02 -4.79 21.84
CA ALA A 387 0.58 -5.05 23.17
C ALA A 387 2.12 -5.14 23.18
N ARG A 388 2.72 -5.72 22.13
CA ARG A 388 4.19 -5.77 21.98
C ARG A 388 4.79 -4.39 21.76
N LEU A 389 4.20 -3.61 20.85
CA LEU A 389 4.62 -2.23 20.62
C LEU A 389 4.47 -1.40 21.90
N PHE A 390 3.34 -1.53 22.59
CA PHE A 390 3.06 -0.85 23.85
C PHE A 390 4.13 -1.19 24.89
N GLN A 391 4.52 -2.47 25.03
CA GLN A 391 5.59 -2.85 25.94
C GLN A 391 6.96 -2.23 25.58
N LEU A 392 7.22 -1.98 24.29
CA LEU A 392 8.48 -1.41 23.83
C LEU A 392 8.56 0.10 24.00
N VAL A 393 7.47 0.84 23.73
CA VAL A 393 7.50 2.30 23.61
C VAL A 393 6.64 3.06 24.62
N SER A 394 5.68 2.41 25.28
CA SER A 394 4.76 3.10 26.20
C SER A 394 5.48 3.62 27.45
N PRO A 395 5.17 4.84 27.94
CA PRO A 395 5.63 5.34 29.25
C PRO A 395 5.15 4.48 30.43
N TRP A 396 4.03 3.76 30.28
CA TRP A 396 3.28 3.17 31.39
C TRP A 396 3.46 1.65 31.53
N THR A 397 4.63 1.12 31.17
CA THR A 397 4.95 -0.29 31.39
C THR A 397 5.02 -0.58 32.89
N CYS A 398 4.23 -1.55 33.36
CA CYS A 398 3.98 -1.79 34.79
C CYS A 398 3.99 -3.29 35.15
N GLY A 399 5.04 -4.00 34.71
CA GLY A 399 5.23 -5.43 34.99
C GLY A 399 4.07 -6.29 34.47
N ALA A 400 3.51 -7.15 35.33
CA ALA A 400 2.41 -8.06 35.00
C ALA A 400 1.11 -7.36 34.54
N HIS A 401 0.93 -6.07 34.85
CA HIS A 401 -0.23 -5.30 34.43
C HIS A 401 -0.08 -4.63 33.05
N THR A 402 1.12 -4.67 32.45
CA THR A 402 1.38 -4.04 31.14
C THR A 402 0.47 -4.58 30.04
N GLU A 403 0.25 -5.89 30.01
CA GLU A 403 -0.60 -6.54 29.01
C GLU A 403 -2.08 -6.14 29.18
N ILE A 404 -2.55 -6.05 30.42
CA ILE A 404 -3.91 -5.61 30.75
C ILE A 404 -4.11 -4.14 30.34
N LEU A 405 -3.12 -3.28 30.60
CA LEU A 405 -3.17 -1.88 30.22
C LEU A 405 -3.20 -1.75 28.69
N ALA A 406 -2.32 -2.46 27.99
CA ALA A 406 -2.27 -2.45 26.53
C ALA A 406 -3.60 -2.92 25.91
N GLU A 407 -4.22 -3.98 26.42
CA GLU A 407 -5.50 -4.49 25.91
C GLU A 407 -6.64 -3.47 26.10
N ARG A 408 -6.68 -2.80 27.25
CA ARG A 408 -7.68 -1.76 27.55
C ARG A 408 -7.48 -0.53 26.67
N THR A 409 -6.23 -0.11 26.49
CA THR A 409 -5.87 0.99 25.61
C THR A 409 -6.23 0.66 24.16
N PHE A 410 -5.95 -0.55 23.69
CA PHE A 410 -6.34 -0.98 22.36
C PHE A 410 -7.86 -0.88 22.15
N ARG A 411 -8.66 -1.38 23.10
CA ARG A 411 -10.13 -1.28 23.05
C ARG A 411 -10.65 0.16 23.06
N LEU A 412 -9.91 1.09 23.64
CA LEU A 412 -10.26 2.51 23.62
C LEU A 412 -9.98 3.14 22.23
N LEU A 413 -8.91 2.70 21.57
CA LEU A 413 -8.49 3.19 20.25
C LEU A 413 -9.27 2.55 19.10
N ASP A 414 -9.77 1.32 19.28
CA ASP A 414 -10.60 0.56 18.33
C ASP A 414 -12.05 1.08 18.32
N GLU A 415 -12.26 2.36 17.98
CA GLU A 415 -13.58 3.02 18.02
C GLU A 415 -14.61 2.34 17.10
N ASN A 416 -14.16 1.77 15.99
CA ASN A 416 -15.01 1.08 15.01
C ASN A 416 -15.18 -0.42 15.30
N MET A 417 -14.52 -0.93 16.36
CA MET A 417 -14.62 -2.32 16.82
C MET A 417 -14.26 -3.36 15.74
N ASP A 418 -13.35 -3.02 14.83
CA ASP A 418 -12.89 -3.94 13.77
C ASP A 418 -11.62 -4.72 14.16
N HIS A 419 -11.17 -4.54 15.41
CA HIS A 419 -10.02 -5.22 16.00
C HIS A 419 -8.70 -4.89 15.31
N LEU A 420 -8.62 -3.74 14.65
CA LEU A 420 -7.44 -3.26 13.96
C LEU A 420 -7.26 -1.75 14.18
N ILE A 421 -6.05 -1.32 14.51
CA ILE A 421 -5.75 0.12 14.61
C ILE A 421 -4.69 0.55 13.60
N GLU A 422 -4.79 1.80 13.17
CA GLU A 422 -3.85 2.45 12.26
C GLU A 422 -2.70 3.12 13.01
N PHE A 423 -1.66 3.50 12.29
CA PHE A 423 -0.49 4.18 12.87
C PHE A 423 -0.88 5.46 13.63
N LYS A 424 -1.84 6.22 13.12
CA LYS A 424 -2.33 7.44 13.78
C LYS A 424 -2.87 7.15 15.18
N ALA A 425 -3.74 6.15 15.31
CA ALA A 425 -4.32 5.74 16.60
C ALA A 425 -3.26 5.19 17.56
N PHE A 426 -2.25 4.50 17.03
CA PHE A 426 -1.12 4.03 17.83
C PHE A 426 -0.31 5.21 18.42
N VAL A 427 -0.02 6.24 17.62
CA VAL A 427 0.77 7.39 18.06
C VAL A 427 -0.03 8.33 18.96
N SER A 428 -1.34 8.50 18.76
CA SER A 428 -2.16 9.36 19.64
C SER A 428 -2.11 8.89 21.10
N CYS A 429 -2.07 7.58 21.33
CA CYS A 429 -1.86 7.01 22.65
C CYS A 429 -0.50 7.37 23.29
N LEU A 430 0.53 7.64 22.49
CA LEU A 430 1.88 7.96 22.96
C LEU A 430 2.12 9.47 23.10
N GLY A 431 1.40 10.28 22.31
CA GLY A 431 1.74 11.68 22.05
C GLY A 431 0.73 12.73 22.47
N ASP A 432 -0.48 12.35 22.93
CA ASP A 432 -1.48 13.29 23.44
C ASP A 432 -1.27 13.65 24.92
N THR A 433 -0.02 13.77 25.37
CA THR A 433 0.33 14.45 26.62
C THR A 433 0.23 15.98 26.47
N VAL A 434 -0.83 16.47 25.81
CA VAL A 434 -1.18 17.88 25.79
C VAL A 434 -1.83 18.17 27.14
N ASP A 435 -1.01 18.62 28.10
CA ASP A 435 -1.43 19.25 29.35
C ASP A 435 -2.62 18.51 29.97
N TYR A 436 -2.34 17.39 30.66
CA TYR A 436 -3.36 16.53 31.29
C TYR A 436 -4.39 17.39 32.05
N GLN A 437 -3.94 18.45 32.74
CA GLN A 437 -4.84 19.45 33.32
C GLN A 437 -5.76 20.16 32.32
N LYS A 438 -5.30 20.58 31.14
CA LYS A 438 -6.11 21.28 30.12
C LYS A 438 -7.09 20.35 29.43
N GLN A 439 -6.67 19.15 29.01
CA GLN A 439 -7.60 18.13 28.47
C GLN A 439 -8.65 17.75 29.51
N LEU A 440 -8.23 17.59 30.77
CA LEU A 440 -9.13 17.21 31.84
C LEU A 440 -10.09 18.34 32.24
N LYS A 441 -9.63 19.59 32.31
CA LYS A 441 -10.51 20.77 32.51
C LYS A 441 -11.49 20.92 31.34
N GLN A 442 -11.08 20.61 30.12
CA GLN A 442 -11.95 20.63 28.96
C GLN A 442 -12.99 19.50 29.01
N MET A 443 -12.58 18.28 29.35
CA MET A 443 -13.47 17.13 29.49
C MET A 443 -14.47 17.31 30.64
N ILE A 444 -14.04 17.85 31.80
CA ILE A 444 -14.95 18.22 32.91
C ILE A 444 -15.95 19.31 32.45
N LYS A 445 -15.49 20.28 31.66
CA LYS A 445 -16.34 21.36 31.13
C LYS A 445 -17.32 20.86 30.07
N ASP A 446 -16.94 19.88 29.27
CA ASP A 446 -17.78 19.27 28.24
C ASP A 446 -18.77 18.28 28.85
N LEU A 447 -18.37 17.49 29.85
CA LEU A 447 -19.28 16.67 30.68
C LEU A 447 -20.30 17.54 31.44
N ALA A 448 -19.88 18.70 31.95
CA ALA A 448 -20.79 19.66 32.57
C ALA A 448 -21.79 20.29 31.57
N LYS A 449 -21.42 20.40 30.29
CA LYS A 449 -22.31 20.86 29.21
C LYS A 449 -23.22 19.74 28.68
N GLU A 450 -22.78 18.49 28.68
CA GLU A 450 -23.60 17.34 28.28
C GLU A 450 -24.67 16.99 29.32
N LYS A 451 -24.49 17.36 30.59
CA LYS A 451 -25.58 17.32 31.59
C LYS A 451 -26.83 18.12 31.18
N ASP A 452 -26.69 19.11 30.28
CA ASP A 452 -27.82 19.89 29.73
C ASP A 452 -28.45 19.29 28.46
N LYS A 453 -27.87 18.24 27.86
CA LYS A 453 -28.40 17.54 26.68
C LYS A 453 -28.46 16.05 26.95
N THR A 454 -29.66 15.55 27.25
CA THR A 454 -29.97 14.12 27.38
C THR A 454 -29.38 13.27 26.25
N GLU A 455 -28.37 12.44 26.53
CA GLU A 455 -28.41 10.96 26.47
C GLU A 455 -27.05 10.31 26.81
N LYS A 456 -27.10 9.24 27.65
CA LYS A 456 -26.03 8.37 28.20
C LYS A 456 -25.09 8.97 29.28
N GLU A 457 -25.50 8.82 30.54
CA GLU A 457 -24.54 8.87 31.66
C GLU A 457 -23.44 7.80 31.48
N LEU A 458 -22.18 8.20 31.63
CA LEU A 458 -21.04 7.28 31.64
C LEU A 458 -21.22 6.22 32.75
N PRO A 459 -20.86 4.94 32.49
CA PRO A 459 -20.98 3.89 33.49
C PRO A 459 -20.14 4.21 34.74
N LYS A 460 -20.73 4.00 35.91
CA LYS A 460 -20.06 4.19 37.20
C LYS A 460 -19.17 2.99 37.50
N MET A 461 -18.00 3.25 38.08
CA MET A 461 -17.03 2.23 38.47
C MET A 461 -17.52 1.51 39.73
N SER A 462 -17.55 0.18 39.67
CA SER A 462 -17.85 -0.71 40.81
C SER A 462 -16.65 -0.84 41.77
N GLN A 463 -16.90 -1.34 42.99
CA GLN A 463 -15.84 -1.61 43.97
C GLN A 463 -14.75 -2.55 43.43
N ARG A 464 -15.11 -3.58 42.65
CA ARG A 464 -14.14 -4.51 42.06
C ARG A 464 -13.25 -3.82 41.02
N GLU A 465 -13.83 -3.00 40.17
CA GLU A 465 -13.10 -2.22 39.16
C GLU A 465 -12.20 -1.18 39.83
N PHE A 466 -12.66 -0.57 40.92
CA PHE A 466 -11.87 0.37 41.73
C PHE A 466 -10.63 -0.28 42.35
N ILE A 467 -10.77 -1.48 42.91
CA ILE A 467 -9.62 -2.24 43.45
C ILE A 467 -8.61 -2.51 42.34
N GLN A 468 -9.08 -2.92 41.15
CA GLN A 468 -8.19 -3.17 40.02
C GLN A 468 -7.52 -1.89 39.51
N PHE A 469 -8.25 -0.78 39.48
CA PHE A 469 -7.72 0.54 39.15
C PHE A 469 -6.58 0.93 40.10
N CYS A 470 -6.79 0.81 41.42
CA CYS A 470 -5.76 1.09 42.42
C CYS A 470 -4.53 0.19 42.23
N LYS A 471 -4.72 -1.14 42.09
CA LYS A 471 -3.61 -2.09 41.85
C LYS A 471 -2.78 -1.74 40.61
N THR A 472 -3.44 -1.29 39.54
CA THR A 472 -2.78 -0.89 38.30
C THR A 472 -1.93 0.35 38.51
N LEU A 473 -2.45 1.36 39.22
CA LEU A 473 -1.68 2.56 39.55
C LEU A 473 -0.49 2.25 40.48
N TYR A 474 -0.67 1.42 41.51
CA TYR A 474 0.43 0.97 42.36
C TYR A 474 1.55 0.29 41.56
N SER A 475 1.18 -0.55 40.59
CA SER A 475 2.15 -1.22 39.71
C SER A 475 2.81 -0.26 38.73
N MET A 476 2.13 0.83 38.35
CA MET A 476 2.65 1.83 37.41
C MET A 476 3.70 2.75 38.05
N PHE A 477 3.60 3.01 39.35
CA PHE A 477 4.57 3.84 40.08
C PHE A 477 5.78 3.05 40.59
N HIS A 478 5.74 1.73 40.46
CA HIS A 478 6.83 0.87 40.89
C HIS A 478 8.10 1.18 40.06
N GLU A 479 9.25 1.30 40.73
CA GLU A 479 10.54 1.71 40.14
C GLU A 479 10.63 3.18 39.68
N ASP A 480 9.64 4.03 39.98
CA ASP A 480 9.76 5.48 39.74
C ASP A 480 10.63 6.16 40.83
N PRO A 481 11.49 7.14 40.49
CA PRO A 481 12.28 7.87 41.49
C PRO A 481 11.46 8.52 42.61
N GLU A 482 10.20 8.89 42.33
CA GLU A 482 9.26 9.52 43.27
C GLU A 482 8.23 8.52 43.84
N GLU A 483 8.51 7.20 43.77
CA GLU A 483 7.61 6.10 44.18
C GLU A 483 6.93 6.33 45.54
N ASN A 484 7.69 6.77 46.56
CA ASN A 484 7.14 7.02 47.90
C ASN A 484 6.11 8.16 47.93
N ASP A 485 6.37 9.24 47.20
CA ASP A 485 5.47 10.40 47.15
C ASP A 485 4.21 10.06 46.32
N LEU A 486 4.36 9.24 45.28
CA LEU A 486 3.25 8.72 44.47
C LEU A 486 2.37 7.74 45.25
N TYR A 487 2.97 6.87 46.08
CA TYR A 487 2.23 5.97 46.97
C TYR A 487 1.50 6.72 48.08
N GLN A 488 2.08 7.78 48.62
CA GLN A 488 1.38 8.63 49.58
C GLN A 488 0.22 9.39 48.92
N ALA A 489 0.44 9.93 47.72
CA ALA A 489 -0.59 10.64 46.97
C ALA A 489 -1.76 9.73 46.60
N ILE A 490 -1.50 8.53 46.06
CA ILE A 490 -2.58 7.59 45.74
C ILE A 490 -3.32 7.11 46.97
N ALA A 491 -2.66 6.90 48.11
CA ALA A 491 -3.35 6.57 49.36
C ALA A 491 -4.37 7.67 49.74
N THR A 492 -3.98 8.95 49.64
CA THR A 492 -4.88 10.09 49.85
C THR A 492 -6.07 10.07 48.88
N VAL A 493 -5.81 9.88 47.59
CA VAL A 493 -6.85 9.80 46.54
C VAL A 493 -7.79 8.62 46.79
N THR A 494 -7.27 7.44 47.10
CA THR A 494 -8.05 6.23 47.40
C THR A 494 -8.95 6.46 48.62
N THR A 495 -8.45 7.09 49.69
CA THR A 495 -9.26 7.44 50.86
C THR A 495 -10.37 8.43 50.51
N LEU A 496 -10.08 9.47 49.73
CA LEU A 496 -11.09 10.44 49.26
C LEU A 496 -12.19 9.75 48.44
N LEU A 497 -11.81 8.86 47.52
CA LEU A 497 -12.77 8.15 46.66
C LEU A 497 -13.63 7.17 47.45
N LEU A 498 -13.06 6.49 48.47
CA LEU A 498 -13.81 5.66 49.39
C LEU A 498 -14.83 6.48 50.19
N GLN A 499 -14.43 7.63 50.74
CA GLN A 499 -15.34 8.53 51.45
C GLN A 499 -16.47 9.04 50.56
N ILE A 500 -16.17 9.41 49.31
CA ILE A 500 -17.18 9.83 48.33
C ILE A 500 -18.16 8.68 48.01
N GLY A 501 -17.65 7.46 47.83
CA GLY A 501 -18.45 6.26 47.60
C GLY A 501 -19.38 5.93 48.79
N GLU A 502 -18.86 5.99 50.01
CA GLU A 502 -19.61 5.74 51.26
C GLU A 502 -20.67 6.83 51.53
N VAL A 503 -20.38 8.09 51.22
CA VAL A 503 -21.36 9.19 51.31
C VAL A 503 -22.47 9.03 50.28
N GLY A 504 -22.15 8.55 49.07
CA GLY A 504 -23.14 8.16 48.06
C GLY A 504 -24.10 7.07 48.55
N GLN A 505 -23.59 6.10 49.32
CA GLN A 505 -24.43 5.08 49.95
C GLN A 505 -25.33 5.66 51.05
N ARG A 506 -24.82 6.59 51.87
CA ARG A 506 -25.64 7.27 52.90
C ARG A 506 -26.74 8.13 52.27
N GLY A 507 -26.51 8.73 51.11
CA GLY A 507 -27.52 9.45 50.34
C GLY A 507 -28.67 8.57 49.83
N SER A 508 -28.39 7.29 49.51
CA SER A 508 -29.40 6.30 49.14
C SER A 508 -30.04 5.57 50.33
N SER A 509 -29.45 5.65 51.53
CA SER A 509 -29.91 4.94 52.74
C SER A 509 -30.35 5.85 53.90
N SER A 510 -30.50 7.17 53.69
CA SER A 510 -31.01 8.08 54.72
C SER A 510 -32.53 8.20 54.68
N GLY A 511 -33.19 7.16 55.22
CA GLY A 511 -34.62 7.11 55.48
C GLY A 511 -34.93 6.38 56.79
N SER A 512 -34.16 6.55 57.87
CA SER A 512 -34.61 6.26 59.25
C SER A 512 -33.62 6.81 60.30
N CYS A 513 -34.17 7.13 61.48
CA CYS A 513 -33.63 7.99 62.54
C CYS A 513 -32.67 7.31 63.54
N SER A 514 -31.73 8.11 64.08
CA SER A 514 -31.16 8.16 65.45
C SER A 514 -30.50 6.93 66.11
N GLN A 515 -29.21 7.04 66.45
CA GLN A 515 -28.72 7.15 67.86
C GLN A 515 -27.19 7.27 67.94
N GLU A 516 -26.74 8.02 68.96
CA GLU A 516 -25.35 8.28 69.36
C GLU A 516 -24.60 7.05 69.90
N GLY A 517 -23.28 7.05 69.77
CA GLY A 517 -22.37 6.17 70.51
C GLY A 517 -20.99 6.10 69.85
N GLY A 518 -19.98 6.72 70.48
CA GLY A 518 -18.62 6.80 69.93
C GLY A 518 -17.78 5.54 70.10
N GLU A 519 -16.75 5.43 69.28
CA GLU A 519 -15.44 4.82 69.57
C GLU A 519 -14.53 5.02 68.33
N GLU A 520 -13.37 5.66 68.51
CA GLU A 520 -12.24 5.52 67.57
C GLU A 520 -11.69 4.09 67.65
N PRO A 521 -11.18 3.53 66.54
CA PRO A 521 -9.77 3.17 66.61
C PRO A 521 -8.97 3.33 65.30
N GLN A 522 -7.84 4.01 65.46
CA GLN A 522 -6.49 3.73 64.97
C GLN A 522 -6.26 3.04 63.60
N ALA A 523 -5.48 3.78 62.79
CA ALA A 523 -4.78 3.32 61.61
C ALA A 523 -3.82 2.15 61.89
N SER A 524 -3.85 1.14 61.03
CA SER A 524 -2.75 0.20 60.85
C SER A 524 -2.62 -0.16 59.36
N ALA A 525 -1.43 0.06 58.82
CA ALA A 525 -1.05 -0.30 57.45
C ALA A 525 -0.83 -1.82 57.35
N PRO A 526 -1.26 -2.50 56.27
CA PRO A 526 -0.83 -3.86 56.01
C PRO A 526 0.44 -3.88 55.16
N SER A 527 1.47 -4.56 55.68
CA SER A 527 2.68 -4.98 54.96
C SER A 527 2.35 -6.10 53.95
N PRO A 528 3.23 -6.36 52.96
CA PRO A 528 2.94 -7.28 51.87
C PRO A 528 3.18 -8.72 52.34
N GLU A 529 2.25 -9.63 52.07
CA GLU A 529 2.53 -10.99 51.55
C GLU A 529 1.30 -11.92 51.63
N GLN A 530 1.16 -12.72 50.56
CA GLN A 530 0.41 -13.97 50.35
C GLN A 530 -0.92 -13.92 49.59
N ASP A 531 -0.77 -14.14 48.29
CA ASP A 531 -1.73 -14.67 47.34
C ASP A 531 -2.29 -16.03 47.77
N SER A 532 -3.62 -16.14 47.83
CA SER A 532 -4.31 -17.43 47.68
C SER A 532 -5.79 -17.24 47.31
N VAL A 533 -6.09 -16.72 46.11
CA VAL A 533 -7.44 -16.80 45.53
C VAL A 533 -7.37 -17.06 44.03
N PHE A 534 -6.57 -18.03 43.57
CA PHE A 534 -6.63 -18.49 42.18
C PHE A 534 -6.35 -20.00 42.05
N ALA A 535 -7.42 -20.78 42.19
CA ALA A 535 -7.68 -22.02 41.45
C ALA A 535 -9.15 -21.89 41.00
N ASP A 536 -9.52 -21.95 39.70
CA ASP A 536 -9.33 -23.08 38.81
C ASP A 536 -9.44 -22.70 37.31
N THR A 537 -8.49 -23.22 36.54
CA THR A 537 -8.63 -24.13 35.38
C THR A 537 -9.45 -23.74 34.11
N HIS A 538 -8.70 -23.65 33.00
CA HIS A 538 -9.13 -23.79 31.60
C HIS A 538 -10.01 -25.04 31.34
N ASN A 539 -11.18 -24.85 30.71
CA ASN A 539 -11.66 -25.77 29.67
C ASN A 539 -12.79 -25.17 28.82
N GLY A 540 -12.72 -25.38 27.51
CA GLY A 540 -13.65 -24.81 26.53
C GLY A 540 -15.02 -25.51 26.48
N LYS A 541 -16.07 -24.71 26.22
CA LYS A 541 -17.25 -24.98 25.37
C LYS A 541 -18.28 -23.85 25.52
N SER A 542 -18.78 -23.33 24.41
CA SER A 542 -20.04 -22.56 24.29
C SER A 542 -21.25 -23.52 24.14
N PRO A 543 -22.50 -23.05 24.11
CA PRO A 543 -23.21 -22.16 25.05
C PRO A 543 -24.59 -22.73 25.47
N ARG A 544 -25.13 -22.35 26.63
CA ARG A 544 -26.56 -22.02 26.92
C ARG A 544 -26.98 -22.27 28.37
N GLU A 545 -27.85 -21.36 28.82
CA GLU A 545 -28.91 -21.49 29.83
C GLU A 545 -28.52 -21.55 31.32
N SER A 546 -28.63 -20.35 31.93
CA SER A 546 -29.39 -20.10 33.17
C SER A 546 -29.24 -21.12 34.30
N GLN A 547 -28.28 -20.87 35.18
CA GLN A 547 -28.37 -21.29 36.58
C GLN A 547 -28.00 -20.14 37.51
N VAL A 548 -29.04 -19.70 38.21
CA VAL A 548 -29.04 -18.77 39.34
C VAL A 548 -28.17 -19.37 40.46
N PHE A 549 -27.14 -18.66 40.87
CA PHE A 549 -26.48 -18.88 42.17
C PHE A 549 -27.06 -17.89 43.19
N PRO A 550 -27.18 -18.29 44.48
CA PRO A 550 -27.96 -17.56 45.46
C PRO A 550 -27.25 -16.27 45.91
N GLU A 551 -28.04 -15.22 46.10
CA GLU A 551 -27.66 -13.97 46.76
C GLU A 551 -27.04 -14.25 48.15
N GLU A 552 -25.72 -14.16 48.25
CA GLU A 552 -25.08 -13.84 49.52
C GLU A 552 -25.10 -12.32 49.72
N ALA A 553 -26.09 -11.92 50.53
CA ALA A 553 -26.15 -10.73 51.37
C ALA A 553 -25.53 -9.43 50.83
N ALA A 554 -26.43 -8.51 50.46
CA ALA A 554 -26.24 -7.07 50.33
C ALA A 554 -25.25 -6.47 51.37
N GLN A 555 -23.98 -6.39 51.00
CA GLN A 555 -23.11 -5.28 51.37
C GLN A 555 -23.24 -4.29 50.22
N GLY A 556 -23.73 -3.07 50.47
CA GLY A 556 -23.94 -2.10 49.41
C GLY A 556 -22.67 -1.96 48.56
N ASP A 557 -22.78 -2.19 47.25
CA ASP A 557 -21.68 -1.89 46.32
C ASP A 557 -21.71 -0.38 46.10
N TRP A 558 -20.74 0.33 46.68
CA TRP A 558 -20.55 1.73 46.37
C TRP A 558 -20.02 1.84 44.94
N THR A 559 -20.44 2.89 44.25
CA THR A 559 -19.99 3.19 42.89
C THR A 559 -19.44 4.61 42.86
N VAL A 560 -18.42 4.83 42.04
CA VAL A 560 -17.79 6.13 41.87
C VAL A 560 -17.80 6.51 40.39
N SER A 561 -18.11 7.77 40.10
CA SER A 561 -18.11 8.31 38.73
C SER A 561 -16.70 8.68 38.30
N LEU A 562 -16.48 8.69 36.99
CA LEU A 562 -15.23 9.16 36.39
C LEU A 562 -14.90 10.60 36.83
N GLU A 563 -15.89 11.48 36.94
CA GLU A 563 -15.74 12.86 37.45
C GLU A 563 -15.10 12.89 38.84
N HIS A 564 -15.54 12.03 39.77
CA HIS A 564 -15.00 11.95 41.12
C HIS A 564 -13.55 11.43 41.11
N ILE A 565 -13.26 10.37 40.34
CA ILE A 565 -11.90 9.81 40.21
C ILE A 565 -10.93 10.89 39.74
N LEU A 566 -11.31 11.59 38.68
CA LEU A 566 -10.49 12.64 38.09
C LEU A 566 -10.31 13.84 39.03
N ALA A 567 -11.39 14.29 39.69
CA ALA A 567 -11.31 15.37 40.66
C ALA A 567 -10.39 15.03 41.83
N SER A 568 -10.44 13.80 42.34
CA SER A 568 -9.54 13.34 43.41
C SER A 568 -8.09 13.19 42.92
N LEU A 569 -7.85 12.67 41.72
CA LEU A 569 -6.48 12.60 41.18
C LEU A 569 -5.84 13.99 41.03
N LEU A 570 -6.64 15.00 40.67
CA LEU A 570 -6.18 16.39 40.51
C LEU A 570 -5.86 17.11 41.82
N THR A 571 -6.25 16.58 42.99
CA THR A 571 -5.90 17.22 44.28
C THR A 571 -4.44 17.00 44.64
N GLU A 572 -3.82 15.96 44.11
CA GLU A 572 -2.45 15.57 44.44
C GLU A 572 -1.48 15.94 43.31
N GLN A 573 -0.63 16.93 43.56
CA GLN A 573 0.30 17.44 42.55
C GLN A 573 1.34 16.40 42.10
N SER A 574 1.74 15.46 42.98
CA SER A 574 2.68 14.40 42.62
C SER A 574 2.13 13.48 41.51
N LEU A 575 0.84 13.14 41.57
CA LEU A 575 0.18 12.34 40.53
C LEU A 575 0.05 13.13 39.22
N VAL A 576 -0.30 14.41 39.31
CA VAL A 576 -0.36 15.30 38.15
C VAL A 576 1.00 15.39 37.46
N ASN A 577 2.08 15.63 38.21
CA ASN A 577 3.44 15.71 37.68
C ASN A 577 3.88 14.40 37.01
N PHE A 578 3.49 13.25 37.56
CA PHE A 578 3.80 11.95 36.97
C PHE A 578 3.12 11.77 35.60
N PHE A 579 1.82 12.07 35.48
CA PHE A 579 1.09 11.94 34.22
C PHE A 579 1.40 13.06 33.21
N GLU A 580 1.89 14.22 33.65
CA GLU A 580 2.34 15.33 32.79
C GLU A 580 3.81 15.22 32.36
N LYS A 581 4.55 14.23 32.87
CA LYS A 581 5.95 14.02 32.52
C LYS A 581 6.06 13.76 31.00
N PRO A 582 6.83 14.57 30.26
CA PRO A 582 6.98 14.37 28.83
C PRO A 582 7.60 13.02 28.52
N LEU A 583 7.06 12.33 27.51
CA LEU A 583 7.60 11.05 27.06
C LEU A 583 8.98 11.25 26.42
N ASP A 584 10.03 10.74 27.05
CA ASP A 584 11.34 10.59 26.42
C ASP A 584 11.37 9.28 25.62
N ILE A 585 11.02 9.38 24.34
CA ILE A 585 10.81 8.22 23.47
C ILE A 585 12.11 7.67 22.87
N LYS A 586 13.16 8.49 22.79
CA LYS A 586 14.47 8.13 22.20
C LYS A 586 15.13 6.90 22.84
N PRO A 587 15.31 6.82 24.17
CA PRO A 587 15.94 5.64 24.78
C PRO A 587 15.10 4.37 24.60
N LYS A 588 13.77 4.50 24.53
CA LYS A 588 12.86 3.37 24.29
C LYS A 588 12.95 2.85 22.86
N LEU A 589 13.04 3.75 21.88
CA LEU A 589 13.29 3.39 20.48
C LEU A 589 14.65 2.70 20.31
N GLU A 590 15.71 3.19 20.95
CA GLU A 590 17.02 2.54 20.93
C GLU A 590 16.99 1.13 21.53
N ASN A 591 16.32 0.94 22.67
CA ASN A 591 16.16 -0.37 23.29
C ASN A 591 15.30 -1.31 22.43
N ALA A 592 14.24 -0.79 21.81
CA ALA A 592 13.43 -1.53 20.86
C ALA A 592 14.28 -2.01 19.66
N LYS A 593 15.18 -1.17 19.13
CA LYS A 593 16.13 -1.57 18.07
C LYS A 593 17.04 -2.71 18.51
N ILE A 594 17.54 -2.69 19.75
CA ILE A 594 18.41 -3.76 20.29
C ILE A 594 17.64 -5.08 20.43
N ASN A 595 16.44 -5.04 21.00
CA ASN A 595 15.57 -6.23 21.14
C ASN A 595 15.12 -6.81 19.80
N GLN A 596 15.11 -6.01 18.72
CA GLN A 596 14.85 -6.52 17.37
C GLN A 596 15.98 -7.41 16.83
N TYR A 597 17.25 -7.20 17.21
CA TYR A 597 18.38 -8.02 16.74
C TYR A 597 18.43 -9.40 17.42
N SER A 598 17.93 -9.50 18.66
CA SER A 598 17.88 -10.76 19.42
C SER A 598 16.76 -11.70 18.94
N LEU A 599 15.64 -11.15 18.48
CA LEU A 599 14.56 -11.94 17.86
C LEU A 599 14.99 -12.57 16.53
N LYS A 600 15.68 -11.82 15.65
CA LYS A 600 16.26 -12.35 14.39
C LYS A 600 17.20 -13.53 14.60
N THR A 601 18.00 -13.51 15.67
CA THR A 601 18.97 -14.59 15.96
C THR A 601 18.29 -15.84 16.50
N CYS A 602 17.22 -15.70 17.30
CA CYS A 602 16.46 -16.83 17.85
C CYS A 602 15.64 -17.56 16.76
N GLU A 603 15.11 -16.81 15.79
CA GLU A 603 14.31 -17.34 14.68
C GLU A 603 15.13 -18.09 13.63
N MET A 604 16.34 -17.63 13.31
CA MET A 604 17.26 -18.35 12.42
C MET A 604 17.66 -19.73 12.99
N SER A 605 17.76 -19.87 14.31
CA SER A 605 18.01 -21.17 14.96
C SER A 605 16.86 -22.16 14.81
N ARG A 606 15.60 -21.71 14.73
CA ARG A 606 14.44 -22.60 14.56
C ARG A 606 14.33 -23.23 13.17
N GLN A 607 14.92 -22.63 12.15
CA GLN A 607 14.93 -23.17 10.78
C GLN A 607 15.97 -24.29 10.55
N SER A 608 16.84 -24.57 11.52
CA SER A 608 17.97 -25.48 11.36
C SER A 608 17.77 -26.90 11.92
N GLN A 609 16.57 -27.26 12.39
CA GLN A 609 16.26 -28.64 12.81
C GLN A 609 15.34 -29.36 11.81
N PRO A 610 15.81 -30.41 11.11
CA PRO A 610 14.95 -31.24 10.28
C PRO A 610 14.18 -32.26 11.14
N GLU A 611 12.85 -32.19 11.15
CA GLU A 611 11.99 -33.21 11.77
C GLU A 611 12.06 -34.53 10.99
N LEU A 612 12.83 -35.48 11.50
CA LEU A 612 12.76 -36.90 11.13
C LEU A 612 11.46 -37.51 11.70
N LYS A 613 10.39 -37.56 10.91
CA LYS A 613 9.22 -38.39 11.22
C LYS A 613 9.51 -39.85 10.83
N LEU A 614 9.84 -40.66 11.83
CA LEU A 614 9.74 -42.12 11.75
C LEU A 614 8.26 -42.51 11.62
N SER A 615 7.90 -43.12 10.50
CA SER A 615 6.68 -43.91 10.34
C SER A 615 7.00 -45.38 10.56
N SER A 616 6.23 -46.04 11.44
CA SER A 616 6.14 -47.51 11.53
C SER A 616 4.99 -47.89 12.46
N PRO A 617 4.36 -49.06 12.26
CA PRO A 617 3.78 -49.60 11.03
C PRO A 617 2.25 -49.57 11.04
#